data_AF-A0A1V5HD45-F1
#
_entry.id   AF-A0A1V5HD45-F1
#
_cell.length_a   1.000
_cell.length_b   1.000
_cell.length_c   1.000
_cell.angle_alpha   90.00
_cell.angle_beta   90.00
_cell.angle_gamma   90.00
#
_symmetry.space_group_name_H-M   'P 1'
#
loop_
_entity.id
_entity.type
_entity.pdbx_description
1 polymer ?
#
loop_
_entity_poly.entity_id
_entity_poly.type
_entity_poly.pdbx_seq_one_letter_code
_entity_poly.pdbx_strand_id
1 'polypeptide(L)'
;MASGLSLAVAGWVVGRGDGLNRFLVLIAGGCVLGLLGVACMARVPGGAPRTGTAGGNGHGDNLALALRDRNFVTYLAALGCTTVGTLSFSSFLPLYVKERLGVASGTVVTLDIAVMAGGALAGLVLGWAADRVGSRPVLMPAAGLAMLVPIGWLLLPRQTSRTVLGCGILYFVNGVAGSGVAIASGRLLYNRVIPARDSTAYTALYYAWMGVAGGLAPLLAGHLLSHCAGWQAALGPVTVDGHAVLFVGAFALLAAACWLYGRLQPDGRHTTRSVLSQMLIPSMRRWLLQVWR
;
A
#
# COMPACT_ATOMS: atom_id res chain seq x y z
N MET A 1 15.79 5.96 -5.59
CA MET A 1 16.46 7.23 -5.94
C MET A 1 15.62 8.10 -6.88
N ALA A 2 15.04 7.57 -7.96
CA ALA A 2 14.15 8.32 -8.86
C ALA A 2 12.91 8.95 -8.18
N SER A 3 12.30 8.25 -7.21
CA SER A 3 11.13 8.75 -6.46
C SER A 3 11.47 9.93 -5.53
N GLY A 4 12.68 9.94 -4.95
CA GLY A 4 13.11 11.05 -4.08
C GLY A 4 13.45 12.32 -4.86
N LEU A 5 14.04 12.17 -6.05
CA LEU A 5 14.29 13.28 -6.98
C LEU A 5 12.99 13.90 -7.50
N SER A 6 11.99 13.06 -7.85
CA SER A 6 10.68 13.55 -8.27
C SER A 6 9.93 14.26 -7.13
N LEU A 7 9.99 13.76 -5.90
CA LEU A 7 9.46 14.44 -4.72
C LEU A 7 10.16 15.78 -4.44
N ALA A 8 11.49 15.84 -4.60
CA ALA A 8 12.25 17.07 -4.43
C ALA A 8 11.89 18.12 -5.49
N VAL A 9 11.74 17.70 -6.76
CA VAL A 9 11.30 18.58 -7.85
C VAL A 9 9.86 19.04 -7.65
N ALA A 10 8.95 18.13 -7.26
CA ALA A 10 7.56 18.48 -6.96
C ALA A 10 7.47 19.46 -5.78
N GLY A 11 8.22 19.21 -4.70
CA GLY A 11 8.31 20.09 -3.55
C GLY A 11 8.86 21.48 -3.89
N TRP A 12 9.85 21.55 -4.79
CA TRP A 12 10.41 22.82 -5.26
C TRP A 12 9.45 23.61 -6.16
N VAL A 13 8.71 22.93 -7.04
CA VAL A 13 7.68 23.55 -7.89
C VAL A 13 6.51 24.09 -7.05
N VAL A 14 6.09 23.33 -6.02
CA VAL A 14 5.04 23.77 -5.10
C VAL A 14 5.53 24.92 -4.21
N GLY A 15 6.79 24.88 -3.74
CA GLY A 15 7.33 25.85 -2.78
C GLY A 15 7.55 27.29 -3.28
N ARG A 16 7.40 27.58 -4.57
CA ARG A 16 7.67 28.91 -5.15
C ARG A 16 6.51 29.91 -5.13
N GLY A 17 5.50 29.73 -4.26
CA GLY A 17 4.32 30.61 -4.15
C GLY A 17 2.96 29.88 -4.18
N ASP A 18 1.86 30.66 -4.14
CA ASP A 18 0.52 30.15 -3.82
C ASP A 18 -0.39 29.98 -5.05
N GLY A 19 -1.21 28.92 -5.08
CA GLY A 19 -2.30 28.75 -6.07
C GLY A 19 -2.47 27.35 -6.69
N LEU A 20 -3.70 27.05 -7.13
CA LEU A 20 -4.13 25.75 -7.68
C LEU A 20 -3.46 25.38 -9.03
N ASN A 21 -3.07 26.37 -9.83
CA ASN A 21 -2.51 26.16 -11.18
C ASN A 21 -1.26 25.27 -11.20
N ARG A 22 -0.47 25.23 -10.13
CA ARG A 22 0.75 24.40 -10.09
C ARG A 22 0.46 22.93 -9.89
N PHE A 23 -0.60 22.62 -9.13
CA PHE A 23 -1.11 21.26 -9.03
C PHE A 23 -1.60 20.79 -10.41
N LEU A 24 -2.30 21.65 -11.16
CA LEU A 24 -2.73 21.34 -12.53
C LEU A 24 -1.54 21.09 -13.48
N VAL A 25 -0.48 21.90 -13.39
CA VAL A 25 0.75 21.70 -14.19
C VAL A 25 1.46 20.38 -13.84
N LEU A 26 1.56 20.05 -12.55
CA LEU A 26 2.13 18.77 -12.10
C LEU A 26 1.29 17.57 -12.55
N ILE A 27 -0.04 17.67 -12.47
CA ILE A 27 -0.97 16.64 -12.94
C ILE A 27 -0.84 16.48 -14.46
N ALA A 28 -0.87 17.57 -15.22
CA ALA A 28 -0.72 17.54 -16.67
C ALA A 28 0.63 16.94 -17.10
N GLY A 29 1.73 17.33 -16.44
CA GLY A 29 3.05 16.74 -16.66
C GLY A 29 3.08 15.24 -16.34
N GLY A 30 2.44 14.83 -15.24
CA GLY A 30 2.27 13.43 -14.88
C GLY A 30 1.48 12.63 -15.92
N CYS A 31 0.38 13.18 -16.43
CA CYS A 31 -0.43 12.56 -17.49
C CYS A 31 0.37 12.38 -18.78
N VAL A 32 1.11 13.39 -19.21
CA VAL A 32 1.95 13.32 -20.43
C VAL A 32 3.04 12.27 -20.28
N LEU A 33 3.77 12.27 -19.16
CA LEU A 33 4.80 11.26 -18.88
C LEU A 33 4.21 9.85 -18.79
N GLY A 34 3.02 9.70 -18.21
CA GLY A 34 2.29 8.44 -18.17
C GLY A 34 1.93 7.92 -19.57
N LEU A 35 1.37 8.78 -20.43
CA LEU A 35 1.04 8.45 -21.83
C LEU A 35 2.30 8.09 -22.64
N LEU A 36 3.38 8.84 -22.45
CA LEU A 36 4.68 8.52 -23.05
C LEU A 36 5.20 7.16 -22.58
N GLY A 37 5.04 6.83 -21.29
CA GLY A 37 5.38 5.53 -20.74
C GLY A 37 4.62 4.38 -21.41
N VAL A 38 3.30 4.55 -21.61
CA VAL A 38 2.46 3.58 -22.33
C VAL A 38 2.91 3.45 -23.79
N ALA A 39 3.20 4.56 -24.47
CA ALA A 39 3.70 4.55 -25.84
C ALA A 39 5.06 3.85 -25.98
N CYS A 40 5.95 3.99 -25.00
CA CYS A 40 7.21 3.26 -24.94
C CYS A 40 7.00 1.75 -24.69
N MET A 41 6.06 1.38 -23.81
CA MET A 41 5.73 -0.02 -23.55
C MET A 41 5.11 -0.73 -24.75
N ALA A 42 4.39 -0.01 -25.62
CA ALA A 42 3.86 -0.55 -26.87
C ALA A 42 4.95 -1.05 -27.85
N ARG A 43 6.20 -0.60 -27.69
CA ARG A 43 7.34 -1.03 -28.51
C ARG A 43 8.09 -2.24 -27.97
N VAL A 44 7.78 -2.69 -26.75
CA VAL A 44 8.42 -3.87 -26.16
C VAL A 44 7.87 -5.10 -26.89
N PRO A 45 8.72 -5.88 -27.59
CA PRO A 45 8.26 -7.06 -28.31
C PRO A 45 7.60 -8.04 -27.32
N GLY A 46 6.30 -8.31 -27.52
CA GLY A 46 5.63 -9.37 -26.79
C GLY A 46 6.33 -10.72 -27.04
N GLY A 47 6.45 -11.55 -26.01
CA GLY A 47 6.95 -12.92 -26.19
C GLY A 47 6.14 -13.65 -27.25
N ALA A 48 6.81 -14.39 -28.14
CA ALA A 48 6.16 -15.08 -29.24
C ALA A 48 4.93 -15.88 -28.74
N PRO A 49 3.76 -15.77 -29.41
CA PRO A 49 2.62 -16.61 -29.09
C PRO A 49 3.07 -18.07 -29.07
N ARG A 50 2.87 -18.77 -27.96
CA ARG A 50 3.14 -20.21 -27.93
C ARG A 50 2.17 -20.86 -28.92
N THR A 51 2.68 -21.20 -30.09
CA THR A 51 1.99 -21.90 -31.17
C THR A 51 1.69 -23.33 -30.70
N GLY A 52 0.62 -23.48 -29.93
CA GLY A 52 0.20 -24.76 -29.36
C GLY A 52 -1.23 -24.78 -28.81
N THR A 53 -1.86 -23.62 -28.60
CA THR A 53 -3.26 -23.50 -28.19
C THR A 53 -4.07 -22.70 -29.23
N ALA A 54 -3.98 -23.13 -30.49
CA ALA A 54 -4.93 -22.72 -31.52
C ALA A 54 -6.19 -23.58 -31.41
N GLY A 55 -7.11 -23.18 -30.54
CA GLY A 55 -8.49 -23.67 -30.46
C GLY A 55 -9.37 -22.52 -29.98
N GLY A 56 -10.41 -22.18 -30.74
CA GLY A 56 -11.22 -20.96 -30.59
C GLY A 56 -11.81 -20.71 -29.19
N ASN A 57 -12.16 -19.44 -28.94
CA ASN A 57 -12.76 -18.87 -27.71
C ASN A 57 -11.82 -18.54 -26.52
N GLY A 58 -10.51 -18.75 -26.64
CA GLY A 58 -9.58 -18.83 -25.51
C GLY A 58 -9.28 -17.58 -24.64
N HIS A 59 -9.49 -16.33 -25.06
CA HIS A 59 -9.13 -15.17 -24.19
C HIS A 59 -10.22 -14.84 -23.15
N GLY A 60 -11.49 -14.80 -23.57
CA GLY A 60 -12.62 -14.57 -22.67
C GLY A 60 -12.83 -15.73 -21.70
N ASP A 61 -12.66 -16.95 -22.19
CA ASP A 61 -12.78 -18.15 -21.35
C ASP A 61 -11.65 -18.23 -20.31
N ASN A 62 -10.42 -17.84 -20.66
CA ASN A 62 -9.31 -17.76 -19.69
C ASN A 62 -9.52 -16.66 -18.64
N LEU A 63 -10.12 -15.52 -19.02
CA LEU A 63 -10.52 -14.47 -18.06
C LEU A 63 -11.65 -14.96 -17.14
N ALA A 64 -12.66 -15.65 -17.68
CA ALA A 64 -13.74 -16.23 -16.91
C ALA A 64 -13.25 -17.34 -15.96
N LEU A 65 -12.28 -18.14 -16.39
CA LEU A 65 -11.61 -19.13 -15.56
C LEU A 65 -10.86 -18.47 -14.39
N ALA A 66 -10.09 -17.40 -14.66
CA ALA A 66 -9.41 -16.64 -13.61
C ALA A 66 -10.42 -16.05 -12.59
N LEU A 67 -11.56 -15.52 -13.05
CA LEU A 67 -12.63 -15.03 -12.18
C LEU A 67 -13.39 -16.11 -11.41
N ARG A 68 -13.32 -17.37 -11.86
CA ARG A 68 -13.90 -18.52 -11.14
C ARG A 68 -12.94 -19.11 -10.12
N ASP A 69 -11.65 -18.80 -10.21
CA ASP A 69 -10.65 -19.24 -9.25
C ASP A 69 -10.85 -18.50 -7.91
N ARG A 70 -11.38 -19.23 -6.93
CA ARG A 70 -11.66 -18.70 -5.60
C ARG A 70 -10.41 -18.18 -4.90
N ASN A 71 -9.24 -18.77 -5.13
CA ASN A 71 -7.99 -18.33 -4.52
C ASN A 71 -7.56 -16.98 -5.11
N PHE A 72 -7.67 -16.83 -6.43
CA PHE A 72 -7.39 -15.58 -7.13
C PHE A 72 -8.36 -14.45 -6.75
N VAL A 73 -9.67 -14.72 -6.75
CA VAL A 73 -10.68 -13.72 -6.37
C VAL A 73 -10.53 -13.31 -4.90
N THR A 74 -10.25 -14.26 -4.01
CA THR A 74 -9.98 -13.94 -2.59
C THR A 74 -8.72 -13.08 -2.46
N TYR A 75 -7.68 -13.35 -3.26
CA TYR A 75 -6.46 -12.54 -3.29
C TYR A 75 -6.75 -11.12 -3.81
N LEU A 76 -7.48 -10.98 -4.93
CA LEU A 76 -7.87 -9.68 -5.47
C LEU A 76 -8.72 -8.89 -4.46
N ALA A 77 -9.66 -9.54 -3.79
CA ALA A 77 -10.46 -8.91 -2.74
C ALA A 77 -9.57 -8.42 -1.58
N ALA A 78 -8.64 -9.25 -1.09
CA ALA A 78 -7.73 -8.88 -0.01
C ALA A 78 -6.84 -7.68 -0.40
N LEU A 79 -6.28 -7.72 -1.61
CA LEU A 79 -5.47 -6.65 -2.16
C LEU A 79 -6.28 -5.38 -2.39
N GLY A 80 -7.51 -5.51 -2.92
CA GLY A 80 -8.43 -4.40 -3.12
C GLY A 80 -8.76 -3.70 -1.80
N CYS A 81 -9.15 -4.46 -0.77
CA CYS A 81 -9.39 -3.92 0.57
C CYS A 81 -8.14 -3.25 1.16
N THR A 82 -6.96 -3.84 0.94
CA THR A 82 -5.68 -3.25 1.38
C THR A 82 -5.45 -1.90 0.70
N THR A 83 -5.54 -1.86 -0.63
CA THR A 83 -5.30 -0.70 -1.47
C THR A 83 -6.30 0.41 -1.16
N VAL A 84 -7.60 0.10 -1.15
CA VAL A 84 -8.65 1.07 -0.85
C VAL A 84 -8.51 1.59 0.58
N GLY A 85 -8.32 0.71 1.57
CA GLY A 85 -8.14 1.13 2.97
C GLY A 85 -6.93 2.06 3.14
N THR A 86 -5.80 1.72 2.53
CA THR A 86 -4.55 2.49 2.65
C THR A 86 -4.61 3.83 1.93
N LEU A 87 -5.09 3.84 0.68
CA LEU A 87 -5.17 5.06 -0.12
C LEU A 87 -6.25 6.01 0.38
N SER A 88 -7.33 5.48 0.98
CA SER A 88 -8.41 6.30 1.52
C SER A 88 -7.89 7.32 2.53
N PHE A 89 -7.09 6.88 3.51
CA PHE A 89 -6.55 7.81 4.50
C PHE A 89 -5.28 8.51 4.03
N SER A 90 -4.41 7.84 3.27
CA SER A 90 -3.15 8.44 2.83
C SER A 90 -3.37 9.69 1.96
N SER A 91 -4.46 9.74 1.20
CA SER A 91 -4.79 10.88 0.33
C SER A 91 -5.16 12.15 1.11
N PHE A 92 -5.75 12.00 2.30
CA PHE A 92 -6.19 13.11 3.16
C PHE A 92 -5.30 13.32 4.38
N LEU A 93 -4.32 12.43 4.60
CA LEU A 93 -3.44 12.47 5.76
C LEU A 93 -2.65 13.78 5.87
N PRO A 94 -2.06 14.34 4.79
CA PRO A 94 -1.36 15.62 4.88
C PRO A 94 -2.28 16.76 5.33
N LEU A 95 -3.54 16.74 4.87
CA LEU A 95 -4.55 17.73 5.25
C LEU A 95 -4.95 17.58 6.72
N TYR A 96 -5.18 16.35 7.18
CA TYR A 96 -5.47 16.05 8.59
C TYR A 96 -4.34 16.51 9.53
N VAL A 97 -3.09 16.20 9.17
CA VAL A 97 -1.91 16.55 9.97
C VAL A 97 -1.72 18.08 10.03
N LYS A 98 -2.02 18.78 8.94
CA LYS A 98 -1.97 20.25 8.90
C LYS A 98 -3.11 20.88 9.69
N GLU A 99 -4.37 20.55 9.37
CA GLU A 99 -5.55 21.26 9.87
C GLU A 99 -5.98 20.82 11.28
N ARG A 100 -5.84 19.54 11.61
CA ARG A 100 -6.32 18.98 12.88
C ARG A 100 -5.22 18.80 13.91
N LEU A 101 -4.01 18.44 13.47
CA LEU A 101 -2.86 18.30 14.36
C LEU A 101 -2.04 19.59 14.50
N GLY A 102 -2.25 20.58 13.63
CA GLY A 102 -1.59 21.90 13.70
C GLY A 102 -0.12 21.86 13.28
N VAL A 103 0.29 20.83 12.54
CA VAL A 103 1.68 20.67 12.08
C VAL A 103 1.92 21.56 10.85
N ALA A 104 3.06 22.26 10.82
CA ALA A 104 3.42 23.11 9.71
C ALA A 104 3.53 22.32 8.39
N SER A 105 3.02 22.87 7.28
CA SER A 105 3.00 22.20 5.96
C SER A 105 4.38 21.71 5.51
N GLY A 106 5.45 22.47 5.78
CA GLY A 106 6.82 22.05 5.47
C GLY A 106 7.23 20.77 6.20
N THR A 107 6.87 20.66 7.48
CA THR A 107 7.11 19.45 8.28
C THR A 107 6.29 18.26 7.76
N VAL A 108 5.06 18.48 7.29
CA VAL A 108 4.22 17.42 6.70
C VAL A 108 4.90 16.78 5.49
N VAL A 109 5.53 17.59 4.63
CA VAL A 109 6.29 17.06 3.49
C VAL A 109 7.52 16.27 3.94
N THR A 110 8.24 16.75 4.97
CA THR A 110 9.40 16.01 5.50
C THR A 110 9.02 14.69 6.19
N LEU A 111 7.80 14.55 6.70
CA LEU A 111 7.32 13.31 7.30
C LEU A 111 7.23 12.16 6.27
N ASP A 112 7.10 12.47 4.97
CA ASP A 112 7.10 11.46 3.92
C ASP A 112 8.47 10.76 3.78
N ILE A 113 9.56 11.44 4.16
CA ILE A 113 10.88 10.83 4.27
C ILE A 113 10.85 9.67 5.28
N ALA A 114 10.06 9.78 6.35
CA ALA A 114 9.92 8.71 7.33
C ALA A 114 9.22 7.48 6.72
N VAL A 115 8.21 7.66 5.86
CA VAL A 115 7.58 6.57 5.09
C VAL A 115 8.62 5.89 4.21
N MET A 116 9.41 6.66 3.47
CA MET A 116 10.46 6.12 2.61
C MET A 116 11.52 5.35 3.41
N ALA A 117 11.97 5.89 4.54
CA ALA A 117 12.95 5.25 5.42
C ALA A 117 12.40 3.94 6.01
N GLY A 118 11.16 3.96 6.52
CA GLY A 118 10.49 2.78 7.04
C GLY A 118 10.31 1.70 5.98
N GLY A 119 9.88 2.09 4.77
CA GLY A 119 9.73 1.18 3.65
C GLY A 119 11.05 0.58 3.18
N ALA A 120 12.13 1.37 3.13
CA ALA A 120 13.46 0.89 2.76
C ALA A 120 14.01 -0.13 3.78
N LEU A 121 13.90 0.16 5.08
CA LEU A 121 14.33 -0.74 6.14
C LEU A 121 13.50 -2.04 6.15
N ALA A 122 12.18 -1.91 6.00
CA ALA A 122 11.30 -3.05 5.87
C ALA A 122 11.61 -3.87 4.62
N GLY A 123 11.97 -3.23 3.51
CA GLY A 123 12.36 -3.92 2.28
C GLY A 123 13.56 -4.85 2.48
N LEU A 124 14.59 -4.38 3.19
CA LEU A 124 15.78 -5.19 3.49
C LEU A 124 15.46 -6.38 4.41
N VAL A 125 14.73 -6.12 5.50
CA VAL A 125 14.46 -7.15 6.53
C VAL A 125 13.36 -8.12 6.08
N LEU A 126 12.23 -7.59 5.61
CA LEU A 126 11.06 -8.36 5.23
C LEU A 126 11.21 -9.01 3.85
N GLY A 127 12.00 -8.43 2.94
CA GLY A 127 12.37 -9.08 1.68
C GLY A 127 13.12 -10.37 1.90
N TRP A 128 14.21 -10.31 2.69
CA TRP A 128 14.96 -11.50 3.10
C TRP A 128 14.10 -12.51 3.85
N ALA A 129 13.23 -12.03 4.75
CA ALA A 129 12.35 -12.90 5.52
C ALA A 129 11.33 -13.60 4.61
N ALA A 130 10.76 -12.88 3.64
CA ALA A 130 9.82 -13.45 2.69
C ALA A 130 10.52 -14.53 1.87
N ASP A 131 11.77 -14.28 1.45
CA ASP A 131 12.62 -15.22 0.70
C ASP A 131 12.87 -16.54 1.40
N ARG A 132 13.20 -16.52 2.69
CA ARG A 132 13.54 -17.75 3.42
C ARG A 132 12.36 -18.44 4.07
N VAL A 133 11.40 -17.67 4.56
CA VAL A 133 10.36 -18.16 5.46
C VAL A 133 9.02 -18.35 4.71
N GLY A 134 8.84 -17.63 3.60
CA GLY A 134 7.62 -17.64 2.80
C GLY A 134 6.81 -16.35 2.95
N SER A 135 5.81 -16.19 2.07
CA SER A 135 4.97 -14.99 1.97
C SER A 135 4.09 -14.78 3.20
N ARG A 136 3.33 -15.79 3.63
CA ARG A 136 2.34 -15.69 4.73
C ARG A 136 2.91 -15.23 6.10
N PRO A 137 4.05 -15.75 6.61
CA PRO A 137 4.58 -15.32 7.90
C PRO A 137 5.06 -13.87 7.91
N VAL A 138 5.34 -13.28 6.74
CA VAL A 138 5.65 -11.85 6.59
C VAL A 138 4.38 -11.03 6.35
N LEU A 139 3.45 -11.56 5.56
CA LEU A 139 2.21 -10.88 5.18
C LEU A 139 1.29 -10.64 6.39
N MET A 140 1.09 -11.64 7.25
CA MET A 140 0.14 -11.51 8.36
C MET A 140 0.57 -10.45 9.39
N PRO A 141 1.84 -10.40 9.86
CA PRO A 141 2.30 -9.32 10.72
C PRO A 141 2.27 -7.95 10.03
N ALA A 142 2.65 -7.86 8.76
CA ALA A 142 2.62 -6.60 8.01
C ALA A 142 1.19 -6.07 7.82
N ALA A 143 0.24 -6.95 7.50
CA ALA A 143 -1.18 -6.61 7.39
C ALA A 143 -1.78 -6.24 8.76
N GLY A 144 -1.41 -6.94 9.83
CA GLY A 144 -1.78 -6.58 11.19
C GLY A 144 -1.24 -5.21 11.59
N LEU A 145 0.01 -4.90 11.27
CA LEU A 145 0.60 -3.59 11.50
C LEU A 145 -0.11 -2.50 10.69
N ALA A 146 -0.38 -2.74 9.41
CA ALA A 146 -1.12 -1.82 8.54
C ALA A 146 -2.50 -1.50 9.12
N MET A 147 -3.22 -2.52 9.59
CA MET A 147 -4.53 -2.36 10.23
C MET A 147 -4.47 -1.48 11.48
N LEU A 148 -3.38 -1.49 12.24
CA LEU A 148 -3.25 -0.68 13.46
C LEU A 148 -2.89 0.80 13.18
N VAL A 149 -2.35 1.12 12.00
CA VAL A 149 -1.94 2.49 11.65
C VAL A 149 -3.10 3.50 11.73
N PRO A 150 -4.28 3.26 11.14
CA PRO A 150 -5.42 4.17 11.26
C PRO A 150 -5.86 4.42 12.72
N ILE A 151 -5.77 3.40 13.58
CA ILE A 151 -6.07 3.56 15.02
C ILE A 151 -5.02 4.46 15.68
N GLY A 152 -3.75 4.30 15.34
CA GLY A 152 -2.68 5.18 15.81
C GLY A 152 -2.97 6.66 15.51
N TRP A 153 -3.51 6.95 14.32
CA TRP A 153 -3.88 8.32 13.92
C TRP A 153 -5.04 8.91 14.72
N LEU A 154 -5.99 8.07 15.17
CA LEU A 154 -7.11 8.47 16.02
C LEU A 154 -6.68 8.81 17.45
N LEU A 155 -5.65 8.11 17.94
CA LEU A 155 -5.17 8.23 19.33
C LEU A 155 -4.16 9.38 19.52
N LEU A 156 -3.69 10.01 18.44
CA LEU A 156 -2.73 11.11 18.56
C LEU A 156 -3.37 12.34 19.23
N PRO A 157 -2.72 12.90 20.27
CA PRO A 157 -3.20 14.13 20.90
C PRO A 157 -3.10 15.29 19.90
N ARG A 158 -4.16 16.09 19.84
CA ARG A 158 -4.26 17.26 18.95
C ARG A 158 -3.52 18.46 19.57
N GLN A 159 -2.91 19.29 18.72
CA GLN A 159 -2.29 20.58 19.07
C GLN A 159 -1.28 20.56 20.23
N THR A 160 -0.40 19.55 20.28
CA THR A 160 0.69 19.47 21.26
C THR A 160 2.04 19.39 20.56
N SER A 161 3.11 19.99 21.13
CA SER A 161 4.46 19.93 20.56
C SER A 161 4.98 18.50 20.32
N ARG A 162 4.53 17.52 21.13
CA ARG A 162 4.85 16.09 20.99
C ARG A 162 4.18 15.40 19.80
N THR A 163 3.18 16.01 19.18
CA THR A 163 2.39 15.42 18.08
C THR A 163 3.24 15.19 16.83
N VAL A 164 4.27 16.01 16.57
CA VAL A 164 5.16 15.86 15.42
C VAL A 164 5.95 14.54 15.48
N LEU A 165 6.46 14.18 16.66
CA LEU A 165 7.20 12.92 16.85
C LEU A 165 6.27 11.71 16.68
N GLY A 166 5.04 11.78 17.20
CA GLY A 166 4.02 10.76 16.99
C GLY A 166 3.66 10.59 15.51
N CYS A 167 3.51 11.69 14.77
CA CYS A 167 3.33 11.66 13.32
C CYS A 167 4.51 10.97 12.62
N GLY A 168 5.75 11.35 12.97
CA GLY A 168 6.96 10.73 12.41
C GLY A 168 6.99 9.22 12.58
N ILE A 169 6.66 8.73 13.78
CA ILE A 169 6.58 7.29 14.07
C ILE A 169 5.49 6.63 13.22
N LEU A 170 4.28 7.20 13.15
CA LEU A 170 3.20 6.61 12.36
C LEU A 170 3.48 6.62 10.85
N TYR A 171 4.08 7.69 10.32
CA TYR A 171 4.56 7.73 8.94
C TYR A 171 5.60 6.64 8.69
N PHE A 172 6.58 6.47 9.58
CA PHE A 172 7.57 5.40 9.50
C PHE A 172 6.93 4.01 9.53
N VAL A 173 6.05 3.76 10.48
CA VAL A 173 5.32 2.48 10.62
C VAL A 173 4.45 2.22 9.40
N ASN A 174 3.82 3.24 8.82
CA ASN A 174 3.06 3.12 7.58
C ASN A 174 3.95 2.67 6.42
N GLY A 175 5.16 3.22 6.30
CA GLY A 175 6.16 2.77 5.33
C GLY A 175 6.56 1.31 5.54
N VAL A 176 6.83 0.92 6.78
CA VAL A 176 7.19 -0.47 7.13
C VAL A 176 6.07 -1.43 6.77
N ALA A 177 4.84 -1.13 7.18
CA ALA A 177 3.66 -1.95 6.94
C ALA A 177 3.35 -2.05 5.44
N GLY A 178 3.36 -0.92 4.73
CA GLY A 178 3.11 -0.86 3.30
C GLY A 178 4.11 -1.69 2.49
N SER A 179 5.41 -1.52 2.75
CA SER A 179 6.44 -2.32 2.09
C SER A 179 6.35 -3.81 2.44
N GLY A 180 6.08 -4.14 3.70
CA GLY A 180 5.90 -5.52 4.13
C GLY A 180 4.73 -6.22 3.43
N VAL A 181 3.58 -5.55 3.35
CA VAL A 181 2.41 -6.07 2.64
C VAL A 181 2.70 -6.18 1.14
N ALA A 182 3.30 -5.17 0.52
CA ALA A 182 3.62 -5.18 -0.91
C ALA A 182 4.55 -6.34 -1.30
N ILE A 183 5.64 -6.54 -0.55
CA ILE A 183 6.60 -7.62 -0.80
C ILE A 183 5.95 -8.99 -0.63
N ALA A 184 5.24 -9.19 0.49
CA ALA A 184 4.71 -10.50 0.83
C ALA A 184 3.50 -10.88 -0.03
N SER A 185 2.61 -9.93 -0.34
CA SER A 185 1.48 -10.15 -1.24
C SER A 185 1.92 -10.31 -2.69
N GLY A 186 2.95 -9.59 -3.15
CA GLY A 186 3.53 -9.77 -4.48
C GLY A 186 4.16 -11.16 -4.65
N ARG A 187 4.91 -11.62 -3.65
CA ARG A 187 5.44 -13.00 -3.64
C ARG A 187 4.33 -14.04 -3.68
N LEU A 188 3.29 -13.87 -2.85
CA LEU A 188 2.12 -14.75 -2.82
C LEU A 188 1.44 -14.84 -4.18
N LEU A 189 1.33 -13.70 -4.87
CA LEU A 189 0.75 -13.61 -6.20
C LEU A 189 1.48 -14.51 -7.20
N TYR A 190 2.77 -14.26 -7.39
CA TYR A 190 3.55 -14.93 -8.43
C TYR A 190 3.89 -16.38 -8.10
N ASN A 191 4.06 -16.73 -6.82
CA ASN A 191 4.48 -18.08 -6.46
C ASN A 191 3.32 -19.08 -6.40
N ARG A 192 2.09 -18.62 -6.14
CA ARG A 192 0.96 -19.55 -5.92
C ARG A 192 -0.38 -19.14 -6.46
N VAL A 193 -0.66 -17.85 -6.55
CA VAL A 193 -1.98 -17.40 -6.99
C VAL A 193 -2.06 -17.39 -8.52
N ILE A 194 -0.98 -17.08 -9.23
CA ILE A 194 -0.94 -17.10 -10.70
C ILE A 194 -0.44 -18.47 -11.18
N PRO A 195 -1.26 -19.25 -11.92
CA PRO A 195 -0.80 -20.47 -12.58
C PRO A 195 0.22 -20.15 -13.67
N ALA A 196 1.32 -20.90 -13.73
CA ALA A 196 2.37 -20.68 -14.72
C ALA A 196 1.90 -20.82 -16.19
N ARG A 197 0.79 -21.55 -16.42
CA ARG A 197 0.22 -21.80 -17.75
C ARG A 197 -0.65 -20.66 -18.27
N ASP A 198 -1.35 -19.94 -17.37
CA ASP A 198 -2.36 -18.93 -17.71
C ASP A 198 -2.00 -17.52 -17.18
N SER A 199 -0.70 -17.27 -17.02
CA SER A 199 -0.19 -16.07 -16.35
C SER A 199 -0.63 -14.76 -16.99
N THR A 200 -0.85 -14.74 -18.31
CA THR A 200 -1.27 -13.54 -19.05
C THR A 200 -2.65 -13.05 -18.60
N ALA A 201 -3.66 -13.93 -18.52
CA ALA A 201 -5.02 -13.55 -18.15
C ALA A 201 -5.12 -13.10 -16.68
N TYR A 202 -4.46 -13.83 -15.78
CA TYR A 202 -4.41 -13.50 -14.35
C TYR A 202 -3.70 -12.16 -14.11
N THR A 203 -2.57 -11.92 -14.79
CA THR A 203 -1.80 -10.68 -14.63
C THR A 203 -2.54 -9.48 -15.21
N ALA A 204 -3.23 -9.64 -16.35
CA ALA A 204 -4.05 -8.58 -16.93
C ALA A 204 -5.18 -8.17 -15.97
N LEU A 205 -5.88 -9.15 -15.39
CA LEU A 205 -6.97 -8.91 -14.45
C LEU A 205 -6.47 -8.29 -13.13
N TYR A 206 -5.30 -8.73 -12.65
CA TYR A 206 -4.62 -8.11 -11.51
C TYR A 206 -4.33 -6.62 -11.74
N TYR A 207 -3.74 -6.25 -12.89
CA TYR A 207 -3.45 -4.85 -13.18
C TYR A 207 -4.71 -4.01 -13.39
N ALA A 208 -5.73 -4.56 -14.06
CA ALA A 208 -7.03 -3.89 -14.21
C ALA A 208 -7.66 -3.63 -12.84
N TRP A 209 -7.66 -4.61 -11.95
CA TRP A 209 -8.18 -4.49 -10.59
C TRP A 209 -7.40 -3.46 -9.76
N MET A 210 -6.06 -3.46 -9.85
CA MET A 210 -5.22 -2.48 -9.18
C MET A 210 -5.51 -1.04 -9.64
N GLY A 211 -5.74 -0.84 -10.93
CA GLY A 211 -6.15 0.46 -11.48
C GLY A 211 -7.51 0.92 -10.94
N VAL A 212 -8.50 0.03 -10.95
CA VAL A 212 -9.86 0.31 -10.43
C VAL A 212 -9.83 0.60 -8.93
N ALA A 213 -9.22 -0.27 -8.13
CA ALA A 213 -9.12 -0.09 -6.68
C ALA A 213 -8.32 1.17 -6.32
N GLY A 214 -7.22 1.42 -7.02
CA GLY A 214 -6.37 2.59 -6.81
C GLY A 214 -7.07 3.91 -7.16
N GLY A 215 -7.82 3.95 -8.26
CA GLY A 215 -8.55 5.14 -8.70
C GLY A 215 -9.81 5.43 -7.89
N LEU A 216 -10.57 4.39 -7.52
CA LEU A 216 -11.81 4.55 -6.74
C LEU A 216 -11.56 4.93 -5.28
N ALA A 217 -10.43 4.51 -4.70
CA ALA A 217 -10.13 4.75 -3.29
C ALA A 217 -10.21 6.23 -2.86
N PRO A 218 -9.48 7.18 -3.49
CA PRO A 218 -9.56 8.59 -3.11
C PRO A 218 -10.94 9.20 -3.39
N LEU A 219 -11.64 8.75 -4.43
CA LEU A 219 -12.99 9.23 -4.75
C LEU A 219 -14.00 8.83 -3.68
N LEU A 220 -13.97 7.56 -3.24
CA LEU A 220 -14.81 7.06 -2.16
C LEU A 220 -14.49 7.76 -0.84
N ALA A 221 -13.21 7.96 -0.55
CA ALA A 221 -12.76 8.66 0.65
C ALA A 221 -13.20 10.14 0.65
N GLY A 222 -13.09 10.84 -0.49
CA GLY A 222 -13.57 12.22 -0.64
C GLY A 222 -15.08 12.33 -0.53
N HIS A 223 -15.83 11.41 -1.16
CA HIS A 223 -17.29 11.36 -1.04
C HIS A 223 -17.72 11.13 0.41
N LEU A 224 -17.11 10.18 1.11
CA LEU A 224 -17.36 9.93 2.54
C LEU A 224 -17.06 11.17 3.39
N LEU A 225 -15.92 11.82 3.16
CA LEU A 225 -15.52 13.01 3.90
C LEU A 225 -16.47 14.19 3.66
N SER A 226 -16.99 14.35 2.43
CA SER A 226 -17.94 15.42 2.10
C SER A 226 -19.29 15.27 2.82
N HIS A 227 -19.77 14.04 3.00
CA HIS A 227 -21.00 13.76 3.77
C HIS A 227 -20.80 13.96 5.27
N CYS A 228 -19.57 13.80 5.75
CA CYS A 228 -19.20 14.01 7.15
C CYS A 228 -18.65 15.40 7.45
N ALA A 229 -18.62 16.32 6.49
CA ALA A 229 -17.96 17.63 6.60
C ALA A 229 -18.54 18.52 7.72
N GLY A 230 -19.83 18.35 8.04
CA GLY A 230 -20.51 19.07 9.12
C GLY A 230 -20.50 18.37 10.48
N TRP A 231 -19.97 17.14 10.58
CA TRP A 231 -20.07 16.34 11.79
C TRP A 231 -18.81 16.46 12.64
N GLN A 232 -18.96 17.02 13.84
CA GLN A 232 -17.94 17.01 14.89
C GLN A 232 -18.61 16.67 16.22
N ALA A 233 -18.16 15.61 16.87
CA ALA A 233 -18.59 15.21 18.20
C ALA A 233 -17.36 15.02 19.09
N ALA A 234 -17.36 15.60 20.28
CA ALA A 234 -16.32 15.35 21.27
C ALA A 234 -16.72 14.16 22.14
N LEU A 235 -16.00 13.03 22.03
CA LEU A 235 -16.10 11.89 22.95
C LEU A 235 -14.90 11.92 23.90
N GLY A 236 -14.98 12.77 24.93
CA GLY A 236 -13.90 12.93 25.93
C GLY A 236 -12.62 13.50 25.31
N PRO A 237 -11.44 12.84 25.45
CA PRO A 237 -10.20 13.32 24.85
C PRO A 237 -10.12 13.10 23.33
N VAL A 238 -11.04 12.32 22.74
CA VAL A 238 -11.09 12.02 21.31
C VAL A 238 -12.17 12.87 20.66
N THR A 239 -11.76 13.65 19.66
CA THR A 239 -12.71 14.38 18.80
C THR A 239 -13.01 13.52 17.58
N VAL A 240 -14.26 13.10 17.48
CA VAL A 240 -14.79 12.37 16.33
C VAL A 240 -15.23 13.39 15.29
N ASP A 241 -14.49 13.46 14.19
CA ASP A 241 -14.81 14.27 13.03
C ASP A 241 -14.93 13.37 11.78
N GLY A 242 -15.16 13.98 10.61
CA GLY A 242 -15.20 13.22 9.35
C GLY A 242 -13.92 12.43 9.05
N HIS A 243 -12.75 12.84 9.57
CA HIS A 243 -11.52 12.05 9.42
C HIS A 243 -11.56 10.80 10.31
N ALA A 244 -12.20 10.87 11.47
CA ALA A 244 -12.36 9.70 12.33
C ALA A 244 -13.19 8.60 11.64
N VAL A 245 -14.28 8.98 10.94
CA VAL A 245 -15.07 8.05 10.11
C VAL A 245 -14.20 7.42 9.03
N LEU A 246 -13.36 8.22 8.38
CA LEU A 246 -12.43 7.76 7.35
C LEU A 246 -11.41 6.77 7.92
N PHE A 247 -10.80 7.04 9.08
CA PHE A 247 -9.84 6.14 9.72
C PHE A 247 -10.49 4.84 10.19
N VAL A 248 -11.71 4.88 10.72
CA VAL A 248 -12.48 3.68 11.10
C VAL A 248 -12.84 2.86 9.87
N GLY A 249 -13.27 3.50 8.78
CA GLY A 249 -13.51 2.82 7.50
C GLY A 249 -12.25 2.16 6.94
N ALA A 250 -11.11 2.86 6.99
CA ALA A 250 -9.82 2.29 6.62
C ALA A 250 -9.42 1.11 7.50
N PHE A 251 -9.63 1.20 8.82
CA PHE A 251 -9.41 0.09 9.75
C PHE A 251 -10.27 -1.13 9.37
N ALA A 252 -11.56 -0.93 9.11
CA ALA A 252 -12.47 -2.01 8.72
C ALA A 252 -12.03 -2.70 7.42
N LEU A 253 -11.61 -1.91 6.42
CA LEU A 253 -11.09 -2.44 5.15
C LEU A 253 -9.78 -3.21 5.35
N LEU A 254 -8.85 -2.69 6.15
CA LEU A 254 -7.58 -3.37 6.43
C LEU A 254 -7.78 -4.62 7.29
N ALA A 255 -8.75 -4.62 8.21
CA ALA A 255 -9.15 -5.80 8.97
C ALA A 255 -9.75 -6.88 8.06
N ALA A 256 -10.63 -6.49 7.13
CA ALA A 256 -11.16 -7.38 6.11
C ALA A 256 -10.04 -7.95 5.22
N ALA A 257 -9.08 -7.12 4.80
CA ALA A 257 -7.92 -7.57 4.04
C ALA A 257 -7.09 -8.60 4.81
N CYS A 258 -6.77 -8.31 6.08
CA CYS A 258 -6.03 -9.22 6.96
C CYS A 258 -6.75 -10.58 7.12
N TRP A 259 -8.07 -10.55 7.29
CA TRP A 259 -8.90 -11.75 7.37
C TRP A 259 -8.93 -12.53 6.05
N LEU A 260 -9.05 -11.85 4.90
CA LEU A 260 -9.02 -12.49 3.58
C LEU A 260 -7.64 -13.11 3.28
N TYR A 261 -6.54 -12.42 3.58
CA TYR A 261 -5.19 -12.99 3.49
C TYR A 261 -5.02 -14.21 4.39
N GLY A 262 -5.66 -14.20 5.57
CA GLY A 262 -5.72 -15.35 6.47
C GLY A 262 -6.40 -16.58 5.86
N ARG A 263 -7.27 -16.42 4.87
CA ARG A 263 -7.98 -17.51 4.17
C ARG A 263 -7.23 -18.06 2.97
N LEU A 264 -6.21 -17.36 2.48
CA LEU A 264 -5.41 -17.83 1.35
C LEU A 264 -4.52 -19.01 1.75
N GLN A 265 -4.26 -19.89 0.78
CA GLN A 265 -3.40 -21.03 0.99
C GLN A 265 -1.94 -20.56 1.21
N PRO A 266 -1.26 -21.02 2.27
CA PRO A 266 0.13 -20.65 2.54
C PRO A 266 1.08 -21.22 1.49
N ASP A 267 2.08 -20.41 1.10
CA ASP A 267 3.10 -20.87 0.14
C ASP A 267 4.10 -21.87 0.74
N GLY A 268 4.35 -21.79 2.04
CA GLY A 268 5.45 -22.47 2.74
C GLY A 268 5.02 -23.41 3.86
N ARG A 269 5.96 -24.28 4.26
CA ARG A 269 5.84 -25.32 5.31
C ARG A 269 5.78 -24.76 6.75
N HIS A 270 6.07 -23.48 6.96
CA HIS A 270 6.23 -22.88 8.29
C HIS A 270 5.09 -21.92 8.67
N THR A 271 4.49 -22.15 9.84
CA THR A 271 3.40 -21.35 10.41
C THR A 271 3.94 -20.09 11.10
N THR A 272 3.23 -18.95 10.98
CA THR A 272 3.61 -17.62 11.51
C THR A 272 4.13 -17.62 12.96
N ARG A 273 3.61 -18.52 13.82
CA ARG A 273 4.05 -18.66 15.22
C ARG A 273 5.47 -19.22 15.39
N SER A 274 5.93 -20.11 14.50
CA SER A 274 7.27 -20.73 14.60
C SER A 274 8.39 -19.78 14.15
N VAL A 275 8.04 -18.75 13.40
CA VAL A 275 8.99 -17.80 12.79
C VAL A 275 9.27 -16.65 13.74
N LEU A 276 8.23 -16.13 14.39
CA LEU A 276 8.36 -15.13 15.46
C LEU A 276 9.27 -15.64 16.58
N SER A 277 9.16 -16.92 16.96
CA SER A 277 10.05 -17.54 17.95
C SER A 277 11.49 -17.74 17.46
N GLN A 278 11.71 -17.93 16.16
CA GLN A 278 13.07 -18.11 15.59
C GLN A 278 13.78 -16.77 15.32
N MET A 279 13.04 -15.73 14.94
CA MET A 279 13.60 -14.39 14.72
C MET A 279 14.00 -13.68 16.03
N LEU A 280 13.31 -13.95 17.13
CA LEU A 280 13.56 -13.32 18.43
C LEU A 280 14.82 -13.81 19.15
N ILE A 281 15.42 -14.97 18.78
CA ILE A 281 16.33 -15.66 19.72
C ILE A 281 17.81 -15.79 19.25
N PRO A 282 18.20 -15.89 17.96
CA PRO A 282 19.64 -15.78 17.64
C PRO A 282 20.08 -15.23 16.26
N SER A 283 19.18 -14.90 15.32
CA SER A 283 19.56 -14.61 13.92
C SER A 283 19.99 -13.17 13.64
N MET A 284 19.51 -12.20 14.43
CA MET A 284 19.82 -10.77 14.22
C MET A 284 21.29 -10.43 14.55
N ARG A 285 21.91 -11.16 15.49
CA ARG A 285 23.31 -10.98 15.89
C ARG A 285 24.31 -11.49 14.84
N ARG A 286 23.96 -12.55 14.11
CA ARG A 286 24.78 -13.07 12.99
C ARG A 286 24.67 -12.20 11.73
N TRP A 287 23.54 -11.53 11.56
CA TRP A 287 23.25 -10.63 10.44
C TRP A 287 24.08 -9.33 10.47
N LEU A 288 24.23 -8.70 11.65
CA LEU A 288 25.08 -7.50 11.82
C LEU A 288 26.57 -7.76 11.52
N LEU A 289 27.04 -8.99 11.70
CA LEU A 289 28.45 -9.37 11.47
C LEU A 289 28.78 -9.69 10.00
N GLN A 290 27.77 -9.98 9.17
CA GLN A 290 27.98 -10.28 7.74
C GLN A 290 27.82 -9.06 6.82
N VAL A 291 27.05 -8.05 7.24
CA VAL A 291 26.86 -6.81 6.47
C VAL A 291 28.07 -5.86 6.57
N TRP A 292 28.95 -6.08 7.56
CA TRP A 292 30.18 -5.30 7.81
C TRP A 292 31.47 -6.01 7.33
N ARG A 293 31.36 -6.99 6.43
CA ARG A 293 32.50 -7.64 5.77
C ARG A 293 32.43 -7.49 4.26
#